data_AF-A0A6B1I7F9-F1
#
_entry.id   AF-A0A6B1I7F9-F1
#
_cell.length_a   1.000
_cell.length_b   1.000
_cell.length_c   1.000
_cell.angle_alpha   90.00
_cell.angle_beta   90.00
_cell.angle_gamma   90.00
#
_symmetry.space_group_name_H-M   'P 1'
#
loop_
_entity.id
_entity.type
_entity.pdbx_description
1 polymer ?
#
loop_
_entity_poly.entity_id
_entity_poly.type
_entity_poly.pdbx_seq_one_letter_code
_entity_poly.pdbx_strand_id
1 'polypeptide(L)'
;MTAAQSKYAVYGLAAVLLLGLVNTTHAIPDTDGDGVPDHIDLCPNLLEDYDEEYGLVIDGCPADFVPWYDADYDGIQDHVDDCPSVQETYNKYMDSDGCPDTSPEAEQAGHDSDGDGIVDTMDLCPTQYESFNGVDDHDGCPDDYMTLHDTDLDGISDSLDLCPNESEVYNLYMDTDGCPDTVESTSTTNDGLPDTDGDGIDDRWDTCVDEAENYNGYLDWDGCPDVTAVTINTWLDADYDNILDVDDACPNQRENYNNFQDDDGCPDVMILPALGDYDSDGIADGEDMCPFEREVYNQYLDSDGCPDTVSDVRVDMDS
;
A
#
# COMPACT_ATOMS: atom_id res chain seq x y z
N MET A 1 38.45 -41.42 -62.36
CA MET A 1 38.64 -42.64 -63.19
C MET A 1 39.10 -43.75 -62.27
N THR A 2 38.16 -44.56 -61.78
CA THR A 2 38.35 -45.51 -60.68
C THR A 2 38.38 -46.95 -61.18
N ALA A 3 39.46 -47.66 -60.84
CA ALA A 3 39.65 -49.11 -60.90
C ALA A 3 38.91 -49.77 -59.71
N ALA A 4 38.59 -51.06 -59.60
CA ALA A 4 38.46 -52.23 -60.47
C ALA A 4 38.05 -53.40 -59.52
N GLN A 5 37.17 -54.29 -59.99
CA GLN A 5 36.96 -55.72 -59.62
C GLN A 5 36.55 -56.11 -58.17
N SER A 6 35.33 -56.63 -57.95
CA SER A 6 34.80 -58.00 -58.21
C SER A 6 35.25 -59.09 -57.23
N LYS A 7 34.31 -59.62 -56.42
CA LYS A 7 34.19 -61.06 -56.06
C LYS A 7 32.73 -61.43 -55.79
N TYR A 8 32.25 -62.43 -56.52
CA TYR A 8 30.98 -63.13 -56.30
C TYR A 8 31.19 -64.30 -55.32
N ALA A 9 30.20 -64.58 -54.46
CA ALA A 9 29.92 -65.91 -53.92
C ALA A 9 28.43 -66.01 -53.54
N VAL A 10 27.70 -66.86 -54.27
CA VAL A 10 26.34 -67.35 -53.99
C VAL A 10 26.42 -68.47 -52.95
N TYR A 11 25.35 -68.69 -52.16
CA TYR A 11 24.86 -69.89 -51.43
C TYR A 11 24.30 -69.38 -50.08
N GLY A 12 23.09 -69.65 -49.59
CA GLY A 12 21.97 -70.52 -49.92
C GLY A 12 20.91 -70.30 -48.81
N LEU A 13 19.67 -70.74 -49.04
CA LEU A 13 18.57 -70.68 -48.07
C LEU A 13 18.94 -71.23 -46.69
N ALA A 14 18.70 -70.45 -45.64
CA ALA A 14 18.32 -70.95 -44.32
C ALA A 14 17.51 -69.87 -43.59
N ALA A 15 16.18 -70.00 -43.65
CA ALA A 15 15.28 -69.26 -42.79
C ALA A 15 15.45 -69.76 -41.35
N VAL A 16 16.14 -68.98 -40.51
CA VAL A 16 16.16 -69.20 -39.07
C VAL A 16 15.11 -68.28 -38.46
N LEU A 17 13.99 -68.90 -38.11
CA LEU A 17 12.89 -68.32 -37.35
C LEU A 17 13.38 -68.00 -35.93
N LEU A 18 13.86 -66.77 -35.72
CA LEU A 18 14.09 -66.24 -34.37
C LEU A 18 12.76 -65.64 -33.89
N LEU A 19 12.03 -66.46 -33.13
CA LEU A 19 10.97 -66.01 -32.21
C LEU A 19 11.63 -65.09 -31.16
N GLY A 20 11.72 -63.81 -31.49
CA GLY A 20 12.09 -62.73 -30.58
C GLY A 20 10.82 -61.98 -30.17
N LEU A 21 10.49 -62.07 -28.90
CA LEU A 21 9.32 -61.54 -28.22
C LEU A 21 8.93 -60.13 -28.72
N VAL A 22 7.70 -59.99 -29.22
CA VAL A 22 7.00 -58.71 -29.24
C VAL A 22 6.86 -58.28 -27.78
N ASN A 23 7.75 -57.40 -27.32
CA ASN A 23 7.42 -56.55 -26.18
C ASN A 23 6.30 -55.65 -26.67
N THR A 24 5.07 -56.04 -26.39
CA THR A 24 3.96 -55.10 -26.31
C THR A 24 4.26 -54.19 -25.12
N THR A 25 5.12 -53.18 -25.32
CA THR A 25 5.04 -51.97 -24.51
C THR A 25 3.64 -51.47 -24.76
N HIS A 26 2.76 -51.68 -23.80
CA HIS A 26 1.47 -51.02 -23.79
C HIS A 26 1.82 -49.54 -23.89
N ALA A 27 1.43 -48.89 -24.98
CA ALA A 27 1.48 -47.44 -25.05
C ALA A 27 0.68 -46.98 -23.83
N ILE A 28 1.36 -46.31 -22.90
CA ILE A 28 0.66 -45.71 -21.78
C ILE A 28 -0.22 -44.63 -22.41
N PRO A 29 -1.54 -44.61 -22.13
CA PRO A 29 -2.43 -43.57 -22.63
C PRO A 29 -1.87 -42.20 -22.24
N ASP A 30 -1.91 -41.28 -23.20
CA ASP A 30 -1.47 -39.89 -23.14
C ASP A 30 -2.43 -39.18 -24.10
N THR A 31 -3.45 -38.54 -23.53
CA THR A 31 -4.69 -38.14 -24.20
C THR A 31 -4.53 -36.79 -24.92
N ASP A 32 -3.71 -35.89 -24.41
CA ASP A 32 -3.37 -34.59 -25.01
C ASP A 32 -2.01 -34.57 -25.73
N GLY A 33 -1.15 -35.57 -25.48
CA GLY A 33 0.08 -35.82 -26.23
C GLY A 33 1.24 -34.94 -25.81
N ASP A 34 1.26 -34.45 -24.57
CA ASP A 34 2.31 -33.58 -24.03
C ASP A 34 3.54 -34.34 -23.50
N GLY A 35 3.46 -35.67 -23.43
CA GLY A 35 4.54 -36.54 -22.95
C GLY A 35 4.39 -37.01 -21.50
N VAL A 36 3.35 -36.55 -20.79
CA VAL A 36 2.95 -37.01 -19.45
C VAL A 36 1.80 -38.03 -19.59
N PRO A 37 1.98 -39.30 -19.19
CA PRO A 37 0.93 -40.29 -19.41
C PRO A 37 -0.26 -40.13 -18.44
N ASP A 38 -1.50 -40.20 -18.94
CA ASP A 38 -2.81 -40.01 -18.26
C ASP A 38 -2.91 -40.44 -16.78
N HIS A 39 -2.25 -41.54 -16.41
CA HIS A 39 -2.29 -42.08 -15.04
C HIS A 39 -1.43 -41.33 -14.01
N ILE A 40 -0.52 -40.46 -14.46
CA ILE A 40 0.31 -39.58 -13.63
C ILE A 40 0.15 -38.10 -14.02
N ASP A 41 -0.69 -37.84 -15.01
CA ASP A 41 -1.05 -36.53 -15.52
C ASP A 41 -2.21 -35.95 -14.70
N LEU A 42 -2.02 -34.78 -14.11
CA LEU A 42 -3.03 -34.07 -13.33
C LEU A 42 -4.07 -33.40 -14.25
N CYS A 43 -3.72 -33.09 -15.50
CA CYS A 43 -4.59 -32.48 -16.49
C CYS A 43 -4.64 -33.29 -17.82
N PRO A 44 -5.21 -34.53 -17.85
CA PRO A 44 -5.16 -35.45 -19.00
C PRO A 44 -5.83 -35.03 -20.32
N ASN A 45 -6.21 -33.76 -20.47
CA ASN A 45 -6.77 -33.23 -21.72
C ASN A 45 -6.17 -31.86 -22.07
N LEU A 46 -5.09 -31.44 -21.40
CA LEU A 46 -4.51 -30.12 -21.52
C LEU A 46 -2.98 -30.25 -21.56
N LEU A 47 -2.37 -29.71 -22.61
CA LEU A 47 -0.94 -29.85 -22.82
C LEU A 47 -0.14 -29.09 -21.75
N GLU A 48 0.80 -29.77 -21.11
CA GLU A 48 1.88 -29.16 -20.33
C GLU A 48 2.73 -28.21 -21.21
N ASP A 49 3.17 -27.09 -20.62
CA ASP A 49 3.84 -25.97 -21.29
C ASP A 49 5.36 -25.87 -21.03
N TYR A 50 5.92 -26.80 -20.25
CA TYR A 50 7.33 -26.92 -19.85
C TYR A 50 7.95 -25.58 -19.43
N ASP A 51 7.24 -24.75 -18.66
CA ASP A 51 7.73 -23.43 -18.25
C ASP A 51 8.98 -23.53 -17.35
N GLU A 52 10.08 -22.92 -17.79
CA GLU A 52 11.35 -22.89 -17.06
C GLU A 52 11.30 -21.94 -15.84
N GLU A 53 10.34 -21.01 -15.77
CA GLU A 53 10.20 -19.99 -14.72
C GLU A 53 9.58 -20.54 -13.42
N TYR A 54 8.59 -21.43 -13.50
CA TYR A 54 7.85 -21.98 -12.34
C TYR A 54 8.36 -23.35 -11.85
N GLY A 55 9.43 -23.86 -12.46
CA GLY A 55 10.19 -25.00 -11.97
C GLY A 55 9.80 -26.32 -12.64
N LEU A 56 10.78 -27.23 -12.66
CA LEU A 56 10.80 -28.54 -13.34
C LEU A 56 9.75 -29.58 -12.84
N VAL A 57 8.65 -29.14 -12.22
CA VAL A 57 7.58 -30.02 -11.74
C VAL A 57 6.69 -30.35 -12.93
N ILE A 58 7.06 -31.41 -13.64
CA ILE A 58 6.25 -31.98 -14.72
C ILE A 58 5.10 -32.74 -14.07
N ASP A 59 3.97 -32.06 -13.86
CA ASP A 59 2.73 -32.63 -13.30
C ASP A 59 1.64 -32.88 -14.35
N GLY A 60 1.88 -32.51 -15.61
CA GLY A 60 0.95 -32.66 -16.73
C GLY A 60 -0.04 -31.51 -16.87
N CYS A 61 0.11 -30.42 -16.12
CA CYS A 61 -0.70 -29.21 -16.26
C CYS A 61 0.17 -28.03 -16.75
N PRO A 62 -0.37 -27.10 -17.57
CA PRO A 62 0.31 -25.85 -17.85
C PRO A 62 0.56 -25.05 -16.56
N ALA A 63 1.73 -24.43 -16.42
CA ALA A 63 2.10 -23.62 -15.26
C ALA A 63 1.15 -22.42 -15.05
N ASP A 64 0.60 -21.87 -16.14
CA ASP A 64 -0.39 -20.78 -16.13
C ASP A 64 -1.83 -21.28 -15.89
N PHE A 65 -2.01 -22.61 -15.73
CA PHE A 65 -3.29 -23.25 -15.43
C PHE A 65 -3.32 -23.72 -13.97
N VAL A 66 -3.07 -22.80 -13.03
CA VAL A 66 -3.60 -22.98 -11.67
C VAL A 66 -5.11 -22.82 -11.80
N PRO A 67 -5.91 -23.88 -11.54
CA PRO A 67 -7.34 -23.73 -11.66
C PRO A 67 -7.80 -22.71 -10.62
N TRP A 68 -8.53 -21.72 -11.11
CA TRP A 68 -9.25 -20.60 -10.49
C TRP A 68 -10.29 -21.06 -9.46
N TYR A 69 -9.93 -22.04 -8.61
CA TYR A 69 -10.73 -22.46 -7.49
C TYR A 69 -10.63 -21.41 -6.40
N ASP A 70 -11.81 -21.05 -5.93
CA ASP A 70 -12.12 -20.17 -4.83
C ASP A 70 -13.19 -20.97 -4.07
N ALA A 71 -12.74 -21.76 -3.10
CA ALA A 71 -13.51 -22.83 -2.48
C ALA A 71 -14.59 -22.30 -1.52
N ASP A 72 -14.39 -21.12 -0.95
CA ASP A 72 -15.33 -20.43 -0.07
C ASP A 72 -16.01 -19.20 -0.71
N TYR A 73 -15.68 -18.90 -1.96
CA TYR A 73 -16.30 -17.89 -2.81
C TYR A 73 -16.09 -16.46 -2.31
N ASP A 74 -14.93 -16.18 -1.74
CA ASP A 74 -14.58 -14.86 -1.23
C ASP A 74 -13.90 -13.95 -2.27
N GLY A 75 -13.56 -14.48 -3.45
CA GLY A 75 -12.93 -13.74 -4.54
C GLY A 75 -11.40 -13.80 -4.55
N ILE A 76 -10.80 -14.49 -3.58
CA ILE A 76 -9.37 -14.82 -3.52
C ILE A 76 -9.21 -16.28 -3.96
N GLN A 77 -8.12 -16.59 -4.66
CA GLN A 77 -7.95 -17.93 -5.24
C GLN A 77 -7.24 -18.82 -4.23
N ASP A 78 -7.64 -20.09 -4.09
CA ASP A 78 -7.16 -21.04 -3.08
C ASP A 78 -5.63 -21.15 -2.94
N HIS A 79 -4.86 -20.79 -3.97
CA HIS A 79 -3.40 -20.86 -3.99
C HIS A 79 -2.69 -19.58 -3.49
N VAL A 80 -3.41 -18.46 -3.43
CA VAL A 80 -2.99 -17.17 -2.84
C VAL A 80 -3.78 -16.82 -1.57
N ASP A 81 -4.73 -17.67 -1.22
CA ASP A 81 -5.56 -17.59 -0.02
C ASP A 81 -4.89 -18.34 1.14
N ASP A 82 -4.67 -17.66 2.26
CA ASP A 82 -4.11 -18.25 3.49
C ASP A 82 -5.16 -19.08 4.25
N CYS A 83 -6.46 -18.87 3.97
CA CYS A 83 -7.60 -19.59 4.52
C CYS A 83 -8.57 -20.16 3.44
N PRO A 84 -8.15 -21.14 2.58
CA PRO A 84 -8.89 -21.65 1.40
C PRO A 84 -10.23 -22.40 1.63
N SER A 85 -10.87 -22.23 2.78
CA SER A 85 -12.11 -22.90 3.11
C SER A 85 -12.99 -22.05 4.03
N VAL A 86 -12.54 -20.85 4.34
CA VAL A 86 -13.20 -19.92 5.25
C VAL A 86 -13.14 -18.54 4.62
N GLN A 87 -14.29 -18.12 4.09
CA GLN A 87 -14.46 -16.85 3.39
C GLN A 87 -13.94 -15.65 4.19
N GLU A 88 -13.16 -14.82 3.51
CA GLU A 88 -12.72 -13.48 3.94
C GLU A 88 -13.87 -12.58 4.40
N THR A 89 -13.58 -11.75 5.39
CA THR A 89 -14.43 -10.66 5.86
C THR A 89 -13.86 -9.31 5.46
N TYR A 90 -14.25 -8.83 4.27
CA TYR A 90 -13.89 -7.50 3.76
C TYR A 90 -14.28 -6.35 4.70
N ASN A 91 -13.37 -5.99 5.61
CA ASN A 91 -13.56 -4.99 6.66
C ASN A 91 -12.47 -3.91 6.65
N LYS A 92 -11.70 -3.83 5.54
CA LYS A 92 -10.57 -2.92 5.31
C LYS A 92 -9.33 -3.25 6.14
N TYR A 93 -9.30 -4.43 6.75
CA TYR A 93 -8.17 -4.91 7.51
C TYR A 93 -7.75 -6.26 6.96
N MET A 94 -6.55 -6.30 6.37
CA MET A 94 -5.96 -7.53 5.81
C MET A 94 -6.80 -8.25 4.73
N ASP A 95 -7.82 -7.61 4.13
CA ASP A 95 -8.70 -8.07 3.03
C ASP A 95 -8.05 -8.74 1.78
N SER A 96 -6.73 -8.93 1.72
CA SER A 96 -6.02 -9.57 0.61
C SER A 96 -5.38 -10.91 0.97
N ASP A 97 -5.43 -11.35 2.22
CA ASP A 97 -4.86 -12.63 2.65
C ASP A 97 -5.87 -13.80 2.61
N GLY A 98 -7.17 -13.51 2.51
CA GLY A 98 -8.23 -14.54 2.38
C GLY A 98 -8.69 -15.08 3.73
N CYS A 99 -8.19 -14.55 4.84
CA CYS A 99 -8.54 -14.99 6.17
C CYS A 99 -9.51 -14.03 6.86
N PRO A 100 -10.61 -14.52 7.45
CA PRO A 100 -11.54 -13.67 8.19
C PRO A 100 -10.89 -13.09 9.44
N ASP A 101 -10.48 -11.84 9.34
CA ASP A 101 -9.92 -11.07 10.45
C ASP A 101 -10.91 -10.05 11.01
N THR A 102 -10.65 -9.58 12.23
CA THR A 102 -11.39 -8.47 12.83
C THR A 102 -10.51 -7.22 12.81
N SER A 103 -10.99 -6.13 12.22
CA SER A 103 -10.26 -4.87 12.26
C SER A 103 -10.02 -4.41 13.71
N PRO A 104 -8.87 -3.76 14.00
CA PRO A 104 -8.62 -3.18 15.31
C PRO A 104 -9.72 -2.21 15.77
N GLU A 105 -10.35 -1.50 14.82
CA GLU A 105 -11.52 -0.65 15.08
C GLU A 105 -12.75 -1.47 15.55
N ALA A 106 -12.99 -2.64 14.96
CA ALA A 106 -14.08 -3.52 15.37
C ALA A 106 -13.83 -4.18 16.74
N GLU A 107 -12.58 -4.50 17.07
CA GLU A 107 -12.21 -5.00 18.40
C GLU A 107 -12.33 -3.91 19.49
N GLN A 108 -12.14 -2.65 19.12
CA GLN A 108 -12.29 -1.50 20.01
C GLN A 108 -13.73 -1.01 20.17
N ALA A 109 -14.63 -1.38 19.27
CA ALA A 109 -16.01 -0.93 19.25
C ALA A 109 -16.90 -1.52 20.37
N GLY A 110 -16.36 -2.27 21.34
CA GLY A 110 -17.19 -2.83 22.42
C GLY A 110 -18.25 -3.83 21.91
N HIS A 111 -18.99 -4.44 22.83
CA HIS A 111 -20.14 -5.28 22.46
C HIS A 111 -21.35 -4.36 22.26
N ASP A 112 -22.06 -4.51 21.15
CA ASP A 112 -23.32 -3.85 20.83
C ASP A 112 -24.35 -4.97 20.60
N SER A 113 -25.27 -5.13 21.57
CA SER A 113 -26.17 -6.26 21.68
C SER A 113 -27.39 -6.20 20.76
N ASP A 114 -27.82 -5.00 20.36
CA ASP A 114 -28.99 -4.79 19.50
C ASP A 114 -28.65 -4.18 18.13
N GLY A 115 -27.41 -3.75 17.94
CA GLY A 115 -26.83 -3.40 16.65
C GLY A 115 -27.22 -2.00 16.18
N ASP A 116 -27.48 -1.07 17.09
CA ASP A 116 -27.86 0.30 16.77
C ASP A 116 -26.68 1.26 16.58
N GLY A 117 -25.46 0.80 16.88
CA GLY A 117 -24.23 1.57 16.73
C GLY A 117 -23.77 2.27 18.01
N ILE A 118 -24.48 2.09 19.13
CA ILE A 118 -24.08 2.52 20.47
C ILE A 118 -23.64 1.27 21.25
N VAL A 119 -22.48 1.36 21.89
CA VAL A 119 -21.89 0.22 22.58
C VAL A 119 -22.63 -0.05 23.88
N ASP A 120 -22.81 -1.31 24.29
CA ASP A 120 -23.56 -1.72 25.50
C ASP A 120 -23.11 -0.98 26.79
N THR A 121 -21.87 -0.47 26.82
CA THR A 121 -21.34 0.29 27.96
C THR A 121 -21.75 1.77 27.98
N MET A 122 -22.17 2.31 26.83
CA MET A 122 -22.65 3.68 26.64
C MET A 122 -24.16 3.74 26.36
N ASP A 123 -24.76 2.60 26.02
CA ASP A 123 -26.18 2.43 25.74
C ASP A 123 -27.01 2.29 27.03
N LEU A 124 -28.04 3.13 27.18
CA LEU A 124 -29.00 3.07 28.30
C LEU A 124 -29.99 1.90 28.14
N CYS A 125 -30.22 1.45 26.91
CA CYS A 125 -31.08 0.35 26.53
C CYS A 125 -30.36 -0.75 25.69
N PRO A 126 -29.36 -1.49 26.23
CA PRO A 126 -28.51 -2.49 25.52
C PRO A 126 -29.18 -3.71 24.86
N THR A 127 -30.49 -3.72 24.69
CA THR A 127 -31.24 -4.81 24.08
C THR A 127 -32.38 -4.29 23.20
N GLN A 128 -32.50 -2.98 23.06
CA GLN A 128 -33.52 -2.29 22.30
C GLN A 128 -32.88 -1.23 21.42
N TYR A 129 -32.81 -1.56 20.13
CA TYR A 129 -32.33 -0.68 19.07
C TYR A 129 -32.86 0.77 19.15
N GLU A 130 -31.94 1.74 19.21
CA GLU A 130 -32.15 3.18 19.12
C GLU A 130 -32.97 3.59 17.90
N SER A 131 -33.89 4.52 18.08
CA SER A 131 -34.70 5.05 16.98
C SER A 131 -34.30 6.48 16.61
N PHE A 132 -33.25 6.62 15.78
CA PHE A 132 -32.76 7.89 15.22
C PHE A 132 -33.85 8.74 14.54
N ASN A 133 -34.58 9.53 15.32
CA ASN A 133 -35.74 10.31 14.90
C ASN A 133 -35.62 11.79 15.26
N GLY A 134 -34.44 12.20 15.75
CA GLY A 134 -34.12 13.55 16.17
C GLY A 134 -34.55 13.83 17.61
N VAL A 135 -34.65 12.79 18.44
CA VAL A 135 -35.05 12.88 19.84
C VAL A 135 -34.15 11.92 20.61
N ASP A 136 -33.30 12.47 21.48
CA ASP A 136 -32.40 11.72 22.36
C ASP A 136 -31.55 10.63 21.68
N ASP A 137 -31.35 10.72 20.36
CA ASP A 137 -30.66 9.78 19.43
C ASP A 137 -29.23 9.30 19.85
N HIS A 138 -28.69 9.74 20.98
CA HIS A 138 -27.36 9.37 21.49
C HIS A 138 -27.40 8.58 22.79
N ASP A 139 -28.59 8.30 23.35
CA ASP A 139 -28.73 7.59 24.62
C ASP A 139 -28.88 6.06 24.45
N GLY A 140 -29.20 5.59 23.24
CA GLY A 140 -29.34 4.17 22.91
C GLY A 140 -30.74 3.63 23.17
N CYS A 141 -31.70 4.48 23.52
CA CYS A 141 -33.06 4.10 23.82
C CYS A 141 -34.05 4.47 22.69
N PRO A 142 -35.02 3.61 22.37
CA PRO A 142 -36.04 3.95 21.39
C PRO A 142 -36.99 5.02 21.93
N ASP A 143 -36.74 6.28 21.57
CA ASP A 143 -37.54 7.43 21.99
C ASP A 143 -38.62 7.85 21.01
N ASP A 144 -39.69 8.48 21.52
CA ASP A 144 -40.66 9.17 20.69
C ASP A 144 -41.09 10.51 21.32
N TYR A 145 -41.53 11.45 20.47
CA TYR A 145 -42.01 12.77 20.88
C TYR A 145 -43.20 12.76 21.87
N MET A 146 -43.84 11.62 22.10
CA MET A 146 -44.96 11.42 23.00
C MET A 146 -44.55 10.79 24.35
N THR A 147 -43.40 10.10 24.40
CA THR A 147 -42.86 9.43 25.58
C THR A 147 -41.85 10.29 26.33
N LEU A 148 -41.19 11.23 25.65
CA LEU A 148 -40.32 12.20 26.30
C LEU A 148 -41.11 13.09 27.25
N HIS A 149 -40.75 13.01 28.53
CA HIS A 149 -41.21 13.95 29.54
C HIS A 149 -40.12 14.98 29.76
N ASP A 150 -40.49 16.25 29.70
CA ASP A 150 -39.64 17.40 30.04
C ASP A 150 -40.48 18.22 31.04
N THR A 151 -40.13 18.10 32.32
CA THR A 151 -40.94 18.56 33.44
C THR A 151 -40.85 20.08 33.63
N ASP A 152 -39.68 20.69 33.39
CA ASP A 152 -39.45 22.12 33.58
C ASP A 152 -39.39 22.94 32.28
N LEU A 153 -39.46 22.26 31.13
CA LEU A 153 -39.61 22.81 29.79
C LEU A 153 -38.39 23.61 29.31
N ASP A 154 -37.20 23.20 29.72
CA ASP A 154 -35.95 23.81 29.28
C ASP A 154 -35.42 23.25 27.95
N GLY A 155 -36.01 22.16 27.45
CA GLY A 155 -35.66 21.52 26.18
C GLY A 155 -34.78 20.28 26.30
N ILE A 156 -34.42 19.86 27.51
CA ILE A 156 -33.75 18.59 27.81
C ILE A 156 -34.79 17.63 28.42
N SER A 157 -34.74 16.34 28.08
CA SER A 157 -35.69 15.36 28.61
C SER A 157 -35.34 14.99 30.06
N ASP A 158 -36.34 14.66 30.87
CA ASP A 158 -36.17 14.20 32.26
C ASP A 158 -35.21 13.00 32.39
N SER A 159 -35.02 12.22 31.31
CA SER A 159 -34.09 11.08 31.25
C SER A 159 -32.63 11.51 31.10
N LEU A 160 -32.38 12.63 30.42
CA LEU A 160 -31.04 13.19 30.17
C LEU A 160 -30.69 14.34 31.12
N ASP A 161 -31.70 14.95 31.75
CA ASP A 161 -31.57 16.09 32.65
C ASP A 161 -31.12 15.65 34.07
N LEU A 162 -30.02 16.23 34.57
CA LEU A 162 -29.53 16.02 35.92
C LEU A 162 -30.38 16.75 36.99
N CYS A 163 -31.12 17.78 36.59
CA CYS A 163 -31.99 18.62 37.41
C CYS A 163 -33.44 18.71 36.86
N PRO A 164 -34.24 17.61 36.79
CA PRO A 164 -35.57 17.53 36.11
C PRO A 164 -36.71 18.42 36.63
N ASN A 165 -36.46 19.36 37.52
CA ASN A 165 -37.48 20.28 38.03
C ASN A 165 -36.99 21.74 38.05
N GLU A 166 -35.77 22.00 37.61
CA GLU A 166 -35.16 23.31 37.61
C GLU A 166 -34.60 23.61 36.21
N SER A 167 -35.33 24.44 35.47
CA SER A 167 -34.96 24.78 34.09
C SER A 167 -33.54 25.32 33.96
N GLU A 168 -32.79 24.79 32.99
CA GLU A 168 -31.46 25.25 32.58
C GLU A 168 -31.37 26.76 32.32
N VAL A 169 -30.21 27.33 32.61
CA VAL A 169 -29.81 28.69 32.25
C VAL A 169 -28.70 28.63 31.19
N TYR A 170 -29.11 28.53 29.93
CA TYR A 170 -28.22 28.59 28.76
C TYR A 170 -27.30 29.81 28.78
N ASN A 171 -26.08 29.62 29.26
CA ASN A 171 -25.08 30.66 29.49
C ASN A 171 -23.70 30.27 28.93
N LEU A 172 -23.64 29.24 28.09
CA LEU A 172 -22.45 28.64 27.47
C LEU A 172 -21.57 27.84 28.44
N TYR A 173 -22.05 27.56 29.65
CA TYR A 173 -21.33 26.78 30.65
C TYR A 173 -22.21 25.63 31.12
N MET A 174 -21.80 24.40 30.79
CA MET A 174 -22.52 23.16 31.10
C MET A 174 -23.98 23.09 30.63
N ASP A 175 -24.38 23.90 29.64
CA ASP A 175 -25.71 23.98 29.01
C ASP A 175 -26.35 22.64 28.54
N THR A 176 -25.66 21.50 28.61
CA THR A 176 -26.16 20.19 28.20
C THR A 176 -26.52 19.27 29.36
N ASP A 177 -26.26 19.66 30.62
CA ASP A 177 -26.56 18.81 31.79
C ASP A 177 -27.96 19.05 32.39
N GLY A 178 -28.65 20.11 31.96
CA GLY A 178 -30.00 20.47 32.42
C GLY A 178 -30.04 21.12 33.80
N CYS A 179 -28.88 21.40 34.40
CA CYS A 179 -28.78 22.03 35.70
C CYS A 179 -28.45 23.54 35.63
N PRO A 180 -29.27 24.42 36.24
CA PRO A 180 -29.07 25.85 36.16
C PRO A 180 -27.77 26.29 36.83
N ASP A 181 -26.79 26.62 36.01
CA ASP A 181 -25.49 27.10 36.46
C ASP A 181 -25.37 28.63 36.41
N THR A 182 -24.43 29.15 37.20
CA THR A 182 -24.10 30.58 37.19
C THR A 182 -22.61 30.77 36.94
N VAL A 183 -22.27 31.35 35.79
CA VAL A 183 -20.96 31.96 35.59
C VAL A 183 -20.90 33.28 36.37
N GLU A 184 -20.04 33.38 37.38
CA GLU A 184 -19.74 34.69 38.00
C GLU A 184 -19.19 35.58 36.88
N SER A 185 -19.87 36.70 36.60
CA SER A 185 -19.61 37.61 35.47
C SER A 185 -18.15 37.61 35.07
N THR A 186 -17.90 36.90 33.97
CA THR A 186 -16.63 36.85 33.26
C THR A 186 -16.18 38.26 32.94
N SER A 187 -14.86 38.45 32.90
CA SER A 187 -14.29 39.66 32.34
C SER A 187 -14.92 39.83 30.97
N THR A 188 -15.67 40.90 30.74
CA THR A 188 -16.22 41.12 29.41
C THR A 188 -15.17 41.88 28.60
N THR A 189 -14.96 41.48 27.36
CA THR A 189 -14.24 42.28 26.38
C THR A 189 -14.87 43.68 26.26
N ASN A 190 -14.18 44.63 25.63
CA ASN A 190 -14.68 46.01 25.49
C ASN A 190 -16.02 46.13 24.74
N ASP A 191 -16.42 45.11 23.98
CA ASP A 191 -17.69 44.99 23.27
C ASP A 191 -18.77 44.19 24.02
N GLY A 192 -18.50 43.77 25.26
CA GLY A 192 -19.47 43.15 26.16
C GLY A 192 -19.69 41.67 25.90
N LEU A 193 -18.72 41.00 25.28
CA LEU A 193 -18.74 39.55 25.07
C LEU A 193 -18.04 38.83 26.23
N PRO A 194 -18.43 37.58 26.52
CA PRO A 194 -17.76 36.75 27.54
C PRO A 194 -16.28 36.53 27.20
N ASP A 195 -15.39 36.73 28.17
CA ASP A 195 -13.94 36.52 28.11
C ASP A 195 -13.51 35.94 29.48
N THR A 196 -13.49 34.62 29.54
CA THR A 196 -13.45 33.83 30.79
C THR A 196 -12.15 34.01 31.55
N ASP A 197 -11.03 34.09 30.86
CA ASP A 197 -9.70 34.28 31.45
C ASP A 197 -9.23 35.76 31.49
N GLY A 198 -9.93 36.65 30.80
CA GLY A 198 -9.68 38.09 30.80
C GLY A 198 -8.51 38.54 29.93
N ASP A 199 -8.09 37.74 28.94
CA ASP A 199 -6.99 38.07 28.05
C ASP A 199 -7.37 39.09 26.95
N GLY A 200 -8.65 39.34 26.75
CA GLY A 200 -9.19 40.29 25.78
C GLY A 200 -9.63 39.70 24.43
N ILE A 201 -9.56 38.39 24.27
CA ILE A 201 -10.19 37.59 23.20
C ILE A 201 -11.47 37.01 23.79
N ASP A 202 -12.61 37.11 23.09
CA ASP A 202 -13.85 36.53 23.62
C ASP A 202 -13.90 35.01 23.44
N ASP A 203 -14.61 34.32 24.34
CA ASP A 203 -14.70 32.85 24.44
C ASP A 203 -15.08 32.15 23.11
N ARG A 204 -15.69 32.87 22.15
CA ARG A 204 -16.06 32.30 20.83
C ARG A 204 -14.88 32.24 19.86
N TRP A 205 -13.85 33.04 20.09
CA TRP A 205 -12.60 33.11 19.32
C TRP A 205 -11.39 32.65 20.12
N ASP A 206 -11.59 32.34 21.39
CA ASP A 206 -10.59 31.76 22.27
C ASP A 206 -10.63 30.22 22.22
N THR A 207 -9.50 29.64 21.83
CA THR A 207 -9.29 28.18 21.77
C THR A 207 -8.98 27.61 23.15
N CYS A 208 -8.45 28.43 24.06
CA CYS A 208 -8.05 28.10 25.42
C CYS A 208 -8.81 28.95 26.43
N VAL A 209 -10.15 28.83 26.44
CA VAL A 209 -11.11 29.61 27.27
C VAL A 209 -10.71 29.86 28.75
N ASP A 210 -9.92 28.97 29.35
CA ASP A 210 -9.48 29.07 30.75
C ASP A 210 -8.01 29.54 30.94
N GLU A 211 -7.25 29.77 29.88
CA GLU A 211 -5.81 30.09 29.91
C GLU A 211 -5.45 31.35 29.13
N ALA A 212 -5.21 32.45 29.85
CA ALA A 212 -4.95 33.74 29.24
C ALA A 212 -3.76 33.79 28.27
N GLU A 213 -3.99 34.35 27.09
CA GLU A 213 -3.00 34.57 26.06
C GLU A 213 -1.85 35.48 26.51
N ASN A 214 -0.63 35.16 26.07
CA ASN A 214 0.60 35.82 26.50
C ASN A 214 1.17 36.86 25.52
N TYR A 215 0.47 37.15 24.42
CA TYR A 215 0.72 38.25 23.47
C TYR A 215 2.20 38.41 23.13
N ASN A 216 2.81 37.33 22.66
CA ASN A 216 4.25 37.26 22.41
C ASN A 216 4.63 37.53 20.93
N GLY A 217 3.65 37.80 20.07
CA GLY A 217 3.80 38.05 18.64
C GLY A 217 3.68 36.80 17.76
N TYR A 218 3.36 35.64 18.34
CA TYR A 218 3.12 34.39 17.65
C TYR A 218 1.74 33.89 18.05
N LEU A 219 0.85 33.79 17.05
CA LEU A 219 -0.50 33.26 17.20
C LEU A 219 -1.37 33.94 18.27
N ASP A 220 -1.04 35.17 18.69
CA ASP A 220 -1.82 36.05 19.60
C ASP A 220 -3.32 36.30 19.27
N TRP A 221 -3.90 35.65 18.27
CA TRP A 221 -5.31 35.76 17.89
C TRP A 221 -6.14 34.51 18.24
N ASP A 222 -5.53 33.43 18.70
CA ASP A 222 -6.23 32.15 18.97
C ASP A 222 -6.60 31.91 20.44
N GLY A 223 -6.18 32.81 21.35
CA GLY A 223 -6.49 32.76 22.78
C GLY A 223 -5.64 31.78 23.59
N CYS A 224 -4.71 31.05 22.97
CA CYS A 224 -3.90 30.06 23.67
C CYS A 224 -2.49 30.58 23.98
N PRO A 225 -1.98 30.43 25.22
CA PRO A 225 -0.67 30.89 25.63
C PRO A 225 0.43 30.16 24.86
N ASP A 226 0.86 30.79 23.77
CA ASP A 226 1.86 30.18 22.93
C ASP A 226 3.26 30.39 23.47
N VAL A 227 4.18 29.54 23.07
CA VAL A 227 5.59 29.87 23.14
C VAL A 227 6.00 30.34 21.76
N THR A 228 6.57 31.56 21.65
CA THR A 228 7.30 31.93 20.44
C THR A 228 8.20 30.75 20.13
N ALA A 229 8.05 30.16 18.94
CA ALA A 229 8.98 29.14 18.48
C ALA A 229 10.36 29.70 18.80
N VAL A 230 11.00 29.07 19.78
CA VAL A 230 12.32 29.46 20.26
C VAL A 230 13.18 29.56 18.99
N THR A 231 14.29 30.29 19.00
CA THR A 231 15.36 29.99 18.04
C THR A 231 15.81 28.56 18.32
N ILE A 232 15.02 27.60 17.88
CA ILE A 232 15.23 26.22 18.18
C ILE A 232 16.37 25.89 17.24
N ASN A 233 17.44 25.41 17.85
CA ASN A 233 18.39 24.57 17.15
C ASN A 233 17.68 23.23 16.83
N THR A 234 16.42 23.27 16.37
CA THR A 234 15.71 22.16 15.74
C THR A 234 16.42 21.98 14.43
N TRP A 235 17.16 20.89 14.34
CA TRP A 235 16.84 19.84 13.38
C TRP A 235 15.77 20.25 12.35
N LEU A 236 16.15 21.17 11.45
CA LEU A 236 15.40 21.44 10.23
C LEU A 236 15.63 20.24 9.31
N ASP A 237 14.60 19.88 8.58
CA ASP A 237 14.62 18.95 7.45
C ASP A 237 13.75 19.65 6.39
N ALA A 238 14.40 20.41 5.51
CA ALA A 238 13.74 21.38 4.65
C ALA A 238 13.08 20.77 3.41
N ASP A 239 13.42 19.53 3.03
CA ASP A 239 12.81 18.79 1.92
C ASP A 239 12.07 17.50 2.34
N TYR A 240 12.04 17.24 3.64
CA TYR A 240 11.27 16.19 4.32
C TYR A 240 11.66 14.79 3.85
N ASP A 241 12.96 14.51 3.82
CA ASP A 241 13.53 13.22 3.45
C ASP A 241 14.01 12.38 4.66
N ASN A 242 13.81 12.92 5.87
CA ASN A 242 14.22 12.40 7.19
C ASN A 242 15.71 12.49 7.50
N ILE A 243 16.47 13.24 6.70
CA ILE A 243 17.84 13.66 7.00
C ILE A 243 17.76 15.12 7.43
N LEU A 244 18.49 15.46 8.49
CA LEU A 244 18.45 16.82 9.01
C LEU A 244 19.34 17.72 8.15
N ASP A 245 18.94 18.97 7.89
CA ASP A 245 19.70 20.00 7.16
C ASP A 245 21.16 20.15 7.61
N VAL A 246 21.47 19.78 8.87
CA VAL A 246 22.82 19.83 9.44
C VAL A 246 23.70 18.64 9.04
N ASP A 247 23.08 17.51 8.72
CA ASP A 247 23.68 16.25 8.33
C ASP A 247 23.39 15.91 6.84
N ASP A 248 22.63 16.77 6.14
CA ASP A 248 22.22 16.67 4.74
C ASP A 248 23.15 17.48 3.82
N ALA A 249 23.70 16.85 2.78
CA ALA A 249 24.55 17.49 1.78
C ALA A 249 23.74 18.30 0.74
N CYS A 250 22.45 18.00 0.54
CA CYS A 250 21.52 18.70 -0.31
C CYS A 250 20.20 19.09 0.40
N PRO A 251 20.22 20.04 1.37
CA PRO A 251 19.08 20.40 2.24
C PRO A 251 17.80 20.97 1.60
N ASN A 252 17.69 20.96 0.27
CA ASN A 252 16.49 21.41 -0.44
C ASN A 252 16.11 20.44 -1.57
N GLN A 253 16.77 19.28 -1.63
CA GLN A 253 16.54 18.25 -2.62
C GLN A 253 16.40 16.91 -1.90
N ARG A 254 15.15 16.50 -1.75
CA ARG A 254 14.80 15.22 -1.17
C ARG A 254 15.64 14.07 -1.73
N GLU A 255 16.27 13.33 -0.84
CA GLU A 255 16.92 12.03 -1.10
C GLU A 255 15.98 11.05 -1.81
N ASN A 256 16.53 10.27 -2.74
CA ASN A 256 15.81 9.24 -3.46
C ASN A 256 16.39 7.85 -3.19
N TYR A 257 16.12 7.30 -2.00
CA TYR A 257 16.49 5.95 -1.55
C TYR A 257 16.50 4.88 -2.66
N ASN A 258 17.65 4.72 -3.32
CA ASN A 258 17.83 3.86 -4.50
C ASN A 258 18.98 2.86 -4.32
N ASN A 259 19.42 2.66 -3.07
CA ASN A 259 20.57 1.85 -2.65
C ASN A 259 21.91 2.40 -3.16
N PHE A 260 21.98 3.67 -3.52
CA PHE A 260 23.21 4.35 -3.92
C PHE A 260 23.32 5.62 -3.11
N GLN A 261 24.24 5.63 -2.15
CA GLN A 261 24.58 6.81 -1.33
C GLN A 261 23.43 7.45 -0.52
N ASP A 262 22.33 6.72 -0.29
CA ASP A 262 21.14 7.07 0.52
C ASP A 262 21.34 7.67 1.94
N ASP A 263 22.59 7.79 2.44
CA ASP A 263 22.90 8.38 3.75
C ASP A 263 23.32 9.86 3.65
N ASP A 264 23.50 10.43 2.44
CA ASP A 264 24.07 11.78 2.26
C ASP A 264 23.06 12.90 2.00
N GLY A 265 21.78 12.58 1.77
CA GLY A 265 20.69 13.53 1.61
C GLY A 265 20.61 14.16 0.21
N CYS A 266 21.39 13.67 -0.75
CA CYS A 266 21.36 14.16 -2.11
C CYS A 266 20.71 13.16 -3.08
N PRO A 267 19.78 13.60 -3.94
CA PRO A 267 19.16 12.71 -4.93
C PRO A 267 20.21 12.16 -5.88
N ASP A 268 20.49 10.90 -5.69
CA ASP A 268 21.48 10.14 -6.38
C ASP A 268 20.92 9.54 -7.66
N VAL A 269 21.77 9.46 -8.68
CA VAL A 269 21.45 8.77 -9.91
C VAL A 269 22.48 7.69 -10.15
N MET A 270 22.03 6.43 -10.16
CA MET A 270 22.81 5.37 -10.77
C MET A 270 22.91 5.65 -12.27
N ILE A 271 23.96 6.38 -12.66
CA ILE A 271 24.46 6.31 -14.03
C ILE A 271 25.05 4.92 -14.15
N LEU A 272 24.22 3.95 -14.54
CA LEU A 272 24.70 2.74 -15.16
C LEU A 272 25.42 3.22 -16.43
N PRO A 273 26.77 3.16 -16.52
CA PRO A 273 27.37 3.23 -17.84
C PRO A 273 26.67 2.11 -18.61
N ALA A 274 26.05 2.46 -19.74
CA ALA A 274 25.41 1.50 -20.59
C ALA A 274 26.46 0.43 -20.89
N LEU A 275 26.37 -0.72 -20.21
CA LEU A 275 27.27 -1.86 -20.36
C LEU A 275 27.02 -2.56 -21.71
N GLY A 276 26.16 -1.99 -22.54
CA GLY A 276 26.03 -2.32 -23.94
C GLY A 276 27.25 -1.82 -24.71
N ASP A 277 27.61 -2.59 -25.71
CA ASP A 277 28.54 -2.25 -26.78
C ASP A 277 27.76 -2.60 -28.05
N TYR A 278 26.88 -1.70 -28.44
CA TYR A 278 25.80 -1.96 -29.39
C TYR A 278 26.35 -2.31 -30.79
N ASP A 279 27.48 -1.73 -31.19
CA ASP A 279 28.14 -2.02 -32.45
C ASP A 279 29.32 -3.02 -32.35
N SER A 280 29.60 -3.48 -31.13
CA SER A 280 30.56 -4.54 -30.82
C SER A 280 31.99 -4.20 -31.24
N ASP A 281 32.40 -2.97 -31.02
CA ASP A 281 33.73 -2.45 -31.32
C ASP A 281 34.71 -2.54 -30.13
N GLY A 282 34.20 -2.86 -28.93
CA GLY A 282 34.96 -3.03 -27.70
C GLY A 282 34.96 -1.81 -26.77
N ILE A 283 34.27 -0.73 -27.13
CA ILE A 283 34.03 0.45 -26.31
C ILE A 283 32.58 0.37 -25.82
N ALA A 284 32.33 0.71 -24.55
CA ALA A 284 30.98 0.68 -24.02
C ALA A 284 30.19 1.89 -24.52
N ASP A 285 28.88 1.74 -24.79
CA ASP A 285 27.99 2.79 -25.31
C ASP A 285 28.05 4.09 -24.47
N GLY A 286 28.38 3.99 -23.18
CA GLY A 286 28.55 5.15 -22.28
C GLY A 286 29.88 5.91 -22.42
N GLU A 287 30.90 5.28 -23.00
CA GLU A 287 32.24 5.83 -23.26
C GLU A 287 32.48 6.03 -24.78
N ASP A 288 31.51 5.68 -25.61
CA ASP A 288 31.55 5.71 -27.07
C ASP A 288 30.89 6.99 -27.61
N MET A 289 31.60 7.78 -28.42
CA MET A 289 31.03 8.98 -29.07
C MET A 289 30.15 8.66 -30.28
N CYS A 290 30.26 7.47 -30.84
CA CYS A 290 29.43 6.94 -31.92
C CYS A 290 28.85 5.55 -31.60
N PRO A 291 27.96 5.40 -30.59
CA PRO A 291 27.47 4.10 -30.06
C PRO A 291 26.75 3.15 -31.03
N PHE A 292 26.61 3.52 -32.30
CA PHE A 292 25.90 2.74 -33.31
C PHE A 292 26.78 2.45 -34.53
N GLU A 293 28.03 2.94 -34.56
CA GLU A 293 28.96 2.81 -35.67
C GLU A 293 30.32 2.29 -35.22
N ARG A 294 30.56 1.02 -35.48
CA ARG A 294 31.77 0.32 -35.08
C ARG A 294 33.07 1.07 -35.43
N GLU A 295 33.92 1.30 -34.42
CA GLU A 295 35.27 1.84 -34.56
C GLU A 295 36.14 1.06 -35.58
N VAL A 296 37.01 1.81 -36.26
CA VAL A 296 38.01 1.31 -37.20
C VAL A 296 39.42 1.58 -36.67
N TYR A 297 39.94 0.61 -35.90
CA TYR A 297 41.32 0.61 -35.39
C TYR A 297 42.38 0.87 -36.47
N ASN A 298 42.81 2.12 -36.58
CA ASN A 298 43.69 2.63 -37.62
C ASN A 298 44.88 3.44 -37.07
N GLN A 299 45.05 3.48 -35.73
CA GLN A 299 46.05 4.23 -34.96
C GLN A 299 45.79 5.75 -34.88
N TYR A 300 44.56 6.18 -35.15
CA TYR A 300 44.11 7.56 -35.00
C TYR A 300 42.79 7.54 -34.24
N LEU A 301 42.77 8.20 -33.09
CA LEU A 301 41.65 8.30 -32.14
C LEU A 301 40.90 6.98 -31.83
N ASP A 302 41.55 5.82 -31.95
CA ASP A 302 41.00 4.47 -31.66
C ASP A 302 40.41 4.23 -30.24
N SER A 303 40.28 5.24 -29.39
CA SER A 303 39.70 5.14 -28.04
C SER A 303 38.40 5.94 -27.89
N ASP A 304 37.92 6.53 -28.97
CA ASP A 304 36.86 7.53 -28.97
C ASP A 304 35.52 6.98 -29.50
N GLY A 305 35.56 5.78 -30.12
CA GLY A 305 34.40 5.00 -30.53
C GLY A 305 33.83 5.40 -31.89
N CYS A 306 34.45 6.35 -32.59
CA CYS A 306 33.97 6.86 -33.86
C CYS A 306 34.83 6.41 -35.06
N PRO A 307 34.22 5.88 -36.14
CA PRO A 307 34.97 5.37 -37.28
C PRO A 307 35.72 6.48 -38.02
N ASP A 308 37.02 6.55 -37.77
CA ASP A 308 37.88 7.53 -38.39
C ASP A 308 38.49 7.05 -39.71
N THR A 309 38.90 8.02 -40.53
CA THR A 309 39.66 7.76 -41.74
C THR A 309 41.04 8.39 -41.69
N VAL A 310 42.04 7.70 -42.22
CA VAL A 310 43.43 8.19 -42.35
C VAL A 310 43.55 9.49 -43.19
N SER A 311 42.45 9.96 -43.79
CA SER A 311 42.33 11.27 -44.45
C SER A 311 42.27 12.45 -43.48
N ASP A 312 41.75 12.24 -42.28
CA ASP A 312 41.49 13.29 -41.29
C ASP A 312 42.77 13.77 -40.57
N VAL A 313 43.86 13.02 -40.73
CA VAL A 313 45.23 13.37 -40.28
C VAL A 313 45.76 14.68 -40.89
N ARG A 314 45.15 15.20 -41.95
CA ARG A 314 45.74 16.30 -42.73
C ARG A 314 45.36 17.71 -42.29
N VAL A 315 44.52 17.88 -41.26
CA VAL A 315 44.03 19.21 -40.87
C VAL A 315 44.83 19.85 -39.72
N ASP A 316 45.52 19.06 -38.88
CA ASP A 316 46.14 19.60 -37.65
C ASP A 316 47.67 19.71 -37.67
N MET A 317 48.30 19.50 -38.83
CA MET A 317 49.76 19.64 -38.97
C MET A 317 50.21 20.90 -39.73
N ASP A 318 49.35 21.92 -39.77
CA ASP A 318 49.67 23.31 -40.14
C ASP A 318 48.80 24.30 -39.31
N SER A 319 49.06 24.42 -38.01
CA SER A 319 48.70 25.59 -37.17
C SER A 319 49.61 25.72 -35.97
#